data_AF-A0A970NA75-F1
#
_entry.id   AF-A0A970NA75-F1
#
_cell.length_a   1.000
_cell.length_b   1.000
_cell.length_c   1.000
_cell.angle_alpha   90.00
_cell.angle_beta   90.00
_cell.angle_gamma   90.00
#
_symmetry.space_group_name_H-M   'P 1'
#
loop_
_entity.id
_entity.type
_entity.pdbx_description
1 polymer ?
#
loop_
_entity_poly.entity_id
_entity_poly.type
_entity_poly.pdbx_seq_one_letter_code
_entity_poly.pdbx_strand_id
1 'polypeptide(L)'
;MVDFIRQMLEGLGAETTVLIMSMIPVVELRGAIPVGMALGLSTYHSTILSFLGSMTPVPFILFGVRPVFELLRKTKLFDHV
;
A
#
# COMPACT_ATOMS: atom_id res chain seq x y z
N MET A 1 -14.98 4.12 8.24
CA MET A 1 -13.80 3.58 7.53
C MET A 1 -12.94 2.74 8.47
N VAL A 2 -12.51 3.27 9.62
CA VAL A 2 -11.75 2.48 10.60
C VAL A 2 -12.54 1.27 11.11
N ASP A 3 -13.84 1.41 11.35
CA ASP A 3 -14.67 0.28 11.79
C ASP A 3 -14.80 -0.82 10.73
N PHE A 4 -14.88 -0.40 9.45
CA PHE A 4 -14.84 -1.33 8.32
C PHE A 4 -13.49 -2.05 8.22
N ILE A 5 -12.38 -1.35 8.43
CA ILE A 5 -11.04 -1.94 8.47
C ILE A 5 -10.92 -2.92 9.65
N ARG A 6 -11.44 -2.56 10.83
CA ARG A 6 -11.48 -3.46 11.99
C ARG A 6 -12.26 -4.73 11.67
N GLN A 7 -13.40 -4.61 11.02
CA GLN A 7 -14.22 -5.75 10.62
C GLN A 7 -13.56 -6.61 9.53
N MET A 8 -12.82 -6.00 8.61
CA MET A 8 -12.13 -6.71 7.52
C MET A 8 -10.81 -7.39 7.96
N LEU A 9 -10.10 -6.80 8.93
CA LEU A 9 -8.81 -7.28 9.42
C LEU A 9 -8.87 -7.76 10.88
N GLU A 10 -10.05 -8.19 11.30
CA GLU A 10 -10.29 -8.71 12.64
C GLU A 10 -9.33 -9.89 12.92
N GLY A 11 -8.45 -9.72 13.91
CA GLY A 11 -7.46 -10.72 14.31
C GLY A 11 -6.03 -10.55 13.74
N LEU A 12 -5.77 -9.61 12.82
CA LEU A 12 -4.44 -9.45 12.21
C LEU A 12 -3.45 -8.58 13.01
N GLY A 13 -3.90 -7.96 14.11
CA GLY A 13 -3.09 -7.05 14.91
C GLY A 13 -2.94 -5.66 14.28
N ALA A 14 -2.71 -4.65 15.12
CA ALA A 14 -2.67 -3.26 14.66
C ALA A 14 -1.50 -3.00 13.69
N GLU A 15 -0.35 -3.61 13.93
CA GLU A 15 0.87 -3.38 13.16
C GLU A 15 0.75 -3.94 11.73
N THR A 16 0.29 -5.18 11.60
CA THR A 16 0.03 -5.82 10.31
C THR A 16 -1.04 -5.08 9.51
N THR A 17 -2.09 -4.61 10.20
CA THR A 17 -3.15 -3.81 9.57
C THR A 17 -2.56 -2.54 8.96
N VAL A 18 -1.71 -1.82 9.68
CA VAL A 18 -1.04 -0.61 9.16
C VAL A 18 -0.12 -0.95 7.98
N LEU A 19 0.66 -2.03 8.08
CA LEU A 19 1.53 -2.48 7.00
C LEU A 19 0.75 -2.76 5.71
N ILE A 20 -0.30 -3.59 5.77
CA ILE A 20 -1.11 -3.95 4.60
C ILE A 20 -1.81 -2.71 4.02
N MET A 21 -2.41 -1.88 4.87
CA MET A 21 -3.10 -0.68 4.41
C MET A 21 -2.16 0.31 3.71
N SER A 22 -0.90 0.41 4.16
CA SER A 22 0.10 1.28 3.54
C SER A 22 0.65 0.76 2.21
N MET A 23 0.53 -0.54 1.93
CA MET A 23 0.92 -1.15 0.65
C MET A 23 -0.10 -0.84 -0.47
N ILE A 24 -1.33 -0.48 -0.12
CA ILE A 24 -2.40 -0.21 -1.10
C ILE A 24 -2.23 1.20 -1.68
N PRO A 25 -2.05 1.37 -3.00
CA PRO A 25 -1.76 2.67 -3.63
C PRO A 25 -2.83 3.76 -3.44
N VAL A 26 -4.06 3.38 -3.11
CA VAL A 26 -5.16 4.35 -2.87
C VAL A 26 -5.11 4.90 -1.45
N VAL A 27 -4.66 4.10 -0.50
CA VAL A 27 -4.66 4.44 0.93
C VAL A 27 -3.30 4.97 1.34
N GLU A 28 -2.24 4.23 1.01
CA GLU A 28 -0.84 4.52 1.28
C GLU A 28 -0.58 4.95 2.73
N LEU A 29 0.51 5.67 2.97
CA LEU A 29 0.85 6.20 4.28
C LEU A 29 -0.20 7.18 4.81
N ARG A 30 -0.85 7.92 3.91
CA ARG A 30 -1.81 8.98 4.24
C ARG A 30 -3.01 8.43 4.98
N GLY A 31 -3.48 7.24 4.62
CA GLY A 31 -4.55 6.55 5.33
C GLY A 31 -4.05 5.58 6.41
N ALA A 32 -2.91 4.93 6.20
CA ALA A 32 -2.38 3.95 7.15
C ALA A 32 -1.95 4.57 8.50
N ILE A 33 -1.37 5.78 8.49
CA ILE A 33 -0.94 6.46 9.72
C ILE A 33 -2.15 6.80 10.62
N PRO A 34 -3.21 7.49 10.15
CA PRO A 34 -4.41 7.73 10.95
C PRO A 34 -5.09 6.44 11.41
N VAL A 35 -5.11 5.39 10.58
CA VAL A 35 -5.65 4.08 10.95
C VAL A 35 -4.84 3.46 12.10
N GLY A 36 -3.51 3.50 12.05
CA GLY A 36 -2.65 3.03 13.14
C GLY A 36 -2.89 3.78 14.44
N MET A 37 -3.02 5.10 14.38
CA MET A 37 -3.38 5.92 15.53
C MET A 37 -4.75 5.55 16.12
N ALA A 38 -5.75 5.30 15.26
CA ALA A 38 -7.08 4.85 15.69
C ALA A 38 -7.12 3.40 16.22
N LEU A 39 -6.08 2.61 15.93
CA LEU A 39 -5.84 1.29 16.49
C LEU A 39 -5.02 1.33 17.79
N GLY A 40 -4.63 2.52 18.25
CA GLY A 40 -3.91 2.74 19.51
C GLY A 40 -2.39 2.73 19.39
N LEU A 41 -1.84 2.67 18.18
CA LEU A 41 -0.40 2.82 17.96
C LEU A 41 0.01 4.29 18.10
N SER A 42 1.24 4.53 18.59
CA SER A 42 1.79 5.88 18.59
C SER A 42 1.98 6.38 17.16
N THR A 43 1.97 7.70 16.97
CA THR A 43 2.18 8.32 15.65
C THR A 43 3.53 7.91 15.06
N TYR A 44 4.57 7.86 15.90
CA TYR A 44 5.92 7.45 15.47
C TYR A 44 5.93 5.99 14.99
N HIS A 45 5.31 5.09 15.76
CA HIS A 45 5.25 3.68 15.40
C HIS A 45 4.43 3.46 14.11
N SER A 46 3.27 4.11 14.00
CA SER A 46 2.42 4.08 12.81
C SER A 46 3.15 4.60 11.57
N THR A 47 3.97 5.64 11.73
CA THR A 47 4.75 6.23 10.63
C THR A 47 5.82 5.26 10.13
N ILE A 48 6.58 4.62 11.04
CA ILE A 48 7.60 3.64 10.66
C ILE A 48 6.96 2.47 9.92
N LEU A 49 5.90 1.89 10.47
CA LEU A 49 5.22 0.75 9.85
C LEU A 49 4.64 1.12 8.48
N SER A 50 3.99 2.27 8.38
CA SER A 50 3.44 2.75 7.10
C SER A 50 4.52 2.99 6.06
N PHE A 51 5.69 3.51 6.47
CA PHE A 51 6.82 3.73 5.58
C PHE A 51 7.36 2.40 5.04
N LEU A 52 7.61 1.43 5.93
CA LEU A 52 8.08 0.10 5.54
C LEU A 52 7.09 -0.63 4.62
N GLY A 53 5.80 -0.57 4.95
CA GLY A 53 4.77 -1.19 4.13
C GLY A 53 4.67 -0.51 2.76
N SER A 54 4.70 0.82 2.68
CA SER A 54 4.67 1.54 1.39
C SER A 54 5.85 1.24 0.45
N MET A 55 7.01 0.88 0.99
CA MET A 55 8.18 0.47 0.19
C MET A 55 8.08 -0.97 -0.32
N THR A 56 7.29 -1.82 0.34
CA THR A 56 7.14 -3.24 -0.03
C THR A 56 6.61 -3.46 -1.45
N PRO A 57 5.58 -2.75 -1.97
CA PRO A 57 5.11 -2.95 -3.34
C PRO A 57 6.08 -2.46 -4.42
N VAL A 58 7.00 -1.54 -4.09
CA VAL A 58 7.95 -0.92 -5.05
C VAL A 58 8.76 -1.94 -5.85
N PRO A 59 9.48 -2.91 -5.25
CA PRO A 59 10.22 -3.90 -6.02
C PRO A 59 9.32 -4.71 -6.97
N PHE A 60 8.12 -5.10 -6.55
CA PHE A 60 7.19 -5.84 -7.40
C PHE A 60 6.73 -5.01 -8.60
N ILE A 61 6.44 -3.73 -8.38
CA ILE A 61 6.12 -2.79 -9.45
C ILE A 61 7.30 -2.68 -10.41
N LEU A 62 8.53 -2.47 -9.92
CA LEU A 62 9.72 -2.32 -10.77
C LEU A 62 10.03 -3.57 -11.60
N PHE A 63 9.85 -4.78 -11.05
CA PHE A 63 10.01 -6.01 -11.83
C PHE A 63 8.89 -6.21 -12.85
N GLY A 64 7.65 -5.85 -12.51
CA GLY A 64 6.49 -6.00 -13.38
C GLY A 64 6.36 -4.92 -14.48
N VAL A 65 6.99 -3.76 -14.30
CA VAL A 65 6.75 -2.62 -15.20
C VAL A 65 7.32 -2.84 -16.61
N ARG A 66 8.48 -3.49 -16.74
CA ARG A 66 9.12 -3.76 -18.05
C ARG A 66 8.24 -4.59 -18.99
N PRO A 67 7.76 -5.79 -18.60
CA PRO A 67 6.90 -6.59 -19.49
C PRO A 67 5.56 -5.91 -19.77
N VAL A 68 5.02 -5.13 -18.81
CA VAL A 68 3.81 -4.32 -19.03
C VAL A 68 4.05 -3.28 -20.11
N PHE A 69 5.17 -2.54 -20.07
CA PHE A 69 5.52 -1.58 -21.12
C PHE A 69 5.75 -2.25 -22.48
N GLU A 70 6.40 -3.41 -22.53
CA GLU A 70 6.57 -4.17 -23.77
C GLU A 70 5.23 -4.62 -24.37
N LEU A 71 4.26 -4.99 -23.53
CA LEU A 71 2.91 -5.32 -23.96
C LEU A 71 2.18 -4.08 -24.50
N LEU A 72 2.30 -2.95 -23.79
CA LEU A 72 1.66 -1.69 -24.19
C LEU A 72 2.19 -1.19 -25.55
N ARG A 73 3.49 -1.29 -25.81
CA ARG A 73 4.11 -0.90 -27.10
C ARG A 73 3.56 -1.68 -28.30
N LYS A 74 3.03 -2.89 -28.10
CA LYS A 74 2.37 -3.66 -29.17
C LYS A 74 0.97 -3.16 -29.53
N THR A 75 0.42 -2.23 -28.74
CA THR A 75 -0.90 -1.63 -29.00
C THR A 75 -0.75 -0.38 -29.86
N LYS A 76 -1.69 -0.17 -30.80
CA LYS A 76 -1.66 0.97 -31.75
C LYS A 76 -1.64 2.36 -31.07
N LEU A 77 -1.99 2.43 -29.79
CA LEU A 77 -2.00 3.66 -28.99
C LEU A 77 -0.61 4.09 -28.52
N PHE A 78 0.33 3.15 -28.37
CA PHE A 78 1.67 3.39 -27.79
C PHE A 78 2.82 2.99 -28.71
N ASP A 79 2.53 2.63 -29.97
CA ASP A 79 3.54 2.23 -30.97
C ASP A 79 4.52 3.37 -31.36
N HIS A 80 4.17 4.62 -31.02
CA HIS A 80 4.94 5.83 -31.36
C HIS A 80 5.64 6.49 -30.16
N VAL A 81 5.60 5.85 -28.98
CA VAL A 81 6.25 6.29 -27.74
C VAL A 81 7.45 5.40 -27.45
#